data_AF-A0A5P8TXU9-F1
#
_entry.id   AF-A0A5P8TXU9-F1
#
_cell.length_a   1.000
_cell.length_b   1.000
_cell.length_c   1.000
_cell.angle_alpha   90.00
_cell.angle_beta   90.00
_cell.angle_gamma   90.00
#
_symmetry.space_group_name_H-M   'P 1'
#
loop_
_entity.id
_entity.type
_entity.pdbx_description
1 polymer ?
#
loop_
_entity_poly.entity_id
_entity_poly.type
_entity_poly.pdbx_seq_one_letter_code
_entity_poly.pdbx_strand_id
1 'polypeptide(L)'
;GSAAEQKSWCVAIDNTNLNTLQSNIDYVCDKLNCKILSVGGSCFYPDTKLNHASVAMNLFYRNSGNKDCGFNGSGDIVDKDPSYTGQYRTKCTYA
;
A
#
# COMPACT_ATOMS: atom_id res chain seq x y z
N GLY A 1 -20.60 -18.51 -11.54
CA GLY A 1 -19.14 -18.46 -11.64
C GLY A 1 -18.69 -17.12 -11.13
N SER A 2 -18.24 -17.07 -9.88
CA SER A 2 -17.63 -15.86 -9.34
C SER A 2 -16.17 -16.22 -9.20
N ALA A 3 -15.35 -15.75 -10.15
CA ALA A 3 -13.92 -15.78 -10.00
C ALA A 3 -13.62 -15.08 -8.66
N ALA A 4 -13.23 -15.84 -7.66
CA ALA A 4 -12.40 -15.29 -6.62
C ALA A 4 -11.12 -14.87 -7.34
N GLU A 5 -11.10 -13.63 -7.85
CA GLU A 5 -9.86 -12.90 -8.04
C GLU A 5 -9.03 -13.24 -6.81
N GLN A 6 -7.88 -13.86 -7.01
CA GLN A 6 -6.91 -14.07 -5.95
C GLN A 6 -6.51 -12.67 -5.51
N LYS A 7 -7.23 -12.15 -4.51
CA LYS A 7 -7.00 -10.82 -3.98
C LYS A 7 -5.71 -10.91 -3.19
N SER A 8 -4.63 -10.60 -3.87
CA SER A 8 -3.35 -10.33 -3.25
C SER A 8 -3.22 -8.81 -3.08
N TRP A 9 -2.57 -8.41 -2.00
CA TRP A 9 -2.28 -7.00 -1.71
C TRP A 9 -0.79 -6.83 -1.49
N CYS A 10 -0.27 -5.71 -1.94
CA CYS A 10 1.10 -5.33 -1.63
C CYS A 10 1.11 -4.44 -0.40
N VAL A 11 1.75 -4.87 0.68
CA VAL A 11 1.80 -4.14 1.95
C VAL A 11 3.23 -3.74 2.25
N ALA A 12 3.43 -2.61 2.92
CA ALA A 12 4.75 -2.25 3.41
C ALA A 12 5.07 -3.05 4.68
N ILE A 13 6.31 -3.52 4.81
CA ILE A 13 6.76 -4.26 5.99
C ILE A 13 7.02 -3.27 7.13
N ASP A 14 6.48 -3.57 8.31
CA ASP A 14 6.53 -2.73 9.52
C ASP A 14 7.95 -2.42 10.02
N ASN A 15 8.89 -3.33 9.83
CA ASN A 15 10.31 -3.16 10.18
C ASN A 15 11.14 -2.39 9.14
N THR A 16 10.52 -1.90 8.07
CA THR A 16 11.22 -1.15 7.02
C THR A 16 11.69 0.20 7.54
N ASN A 17 12.90 0.59 7.18
CA ASN A 17 13.42 1.94 7.44
C ASN A 17 12.46 3.03 6.91
N LEU A 18 12.17 4.02 7.74
CA LEU A 18 11.31 5.16 7.41
C LEU A 18 11.76 5.92 6.15
N ASN A 19 13.06 5.95 5.86
CA ASN A 19 13.59 6.55 4.63
C ASN A 19 13.22 5.74 3.40
N THR A 20 13.32 4.40 3.46
CA THR A 20 12.89 3.52 2.36
C THR A 20 11.39 3.65 2.12
N LEU A 21 10.59 3.68 3.19
CA LEU A 21 9.14 3.89 3.08
C LEU A 21 8.81 5.21 2.39
N GLN A 22 9.51 6.30 2.74
CA GLN A 22 9.34 7.59 2.08
C GLN A 22 9.73 7.53 0.60
N SER A 23 10.89 6.95 0.29
CA SER A 23 11.34 6.80 -1.11
C SER A 23 10.34 6.01 -1.95
N ASN A 24 9.69 4.98 -1.39
CA ASN A 24 8.66 4.22 -2.08
C ASN A 24 7.42 5.06 -2.33
N ILE A 25 6.97 5.85 -1.34
CA ILE A 25 5.85 6.78 -1.50
C ILE A 25 6.18 7.75 -2.64
N ASP A 26 7.32 8.43 -2.56
CA ASP A 26 7.71 9.45 -3.54
C ASP A 26 7.81 8.85 -4.95
N TYR A 27 8.41 7.65 -5.08
CA TYR A 27 8.51 6.93 -6.35
C TYR A 27 7.14 6.56 -6.94
N VAL A 28 6.21 6.08 -6.11
CA VAL A 28 4.86 5.77 -6.59
C VAL A 28 4.13 7.04 -6.97
N CYS A 29 4.24 8.09 -6.16
CA CYS A 29 3.54 9.35 -6.38
C CYS A 29 4.04 10.13 -7.59
N ASP A 30 5.28 9.88 -8.02
CA ASP A 30 5.81 10.37 -9.29
C ASP A 30 5.14 9.68 -10.49
N LYS A 31 4.72 8.41 -10.34
CA LYS A 31 4.11 7.61 -11.41
C LYS A 31 2.58 7.59 -11.37
N LEU A 32 1.99 7.73 -10.19
CA LEU A 32 0.58 7.56 -9.89
C LEU A 32 0.06 8.70 -9.03
N ASN A 33 -1.26 8.90 -9.07
CA ASN A 33 -1.89 9.98 -8.32
C ASN A 33 -2.05 9.63 -6.83
N CYS A 34 -1.15 10.15 -5.99
CA CYS A 34 -1.21 10.01 -4.53
C CYS A 34 -2.12 11.02 -3.82
N LYS A 35 -3.09 11.65 -4.50
CA LYS A 35 -4.04 12.58 -3.85
C LYS A 35 -4.74 11.99 -2.63
N ILE A 36 -5.01 10.68 -2.64
CA ILE A 36 -5.66 10.00 -1.51
C ILE A 36 -4.78 9.96 -0.25
N LEU A 37 -3.46 10.04 -0.43
CA LEU A 37 -2.44 10.07 0.63
C LEU A 37 -2.00 11.47 1.04
N SER A 38 -2.39 12.49 0.29
CA SER A 38 -2.08 13.87 0.64
C SER A 38 -2.96 14.35 1.79
N VAL A 39 -2.56 15.42 2.47
CA VAL A 39 -3.36 16.07 3.53
C VAL A 39 -4.77 16.35 3.02
N GLY A 40 -5.79 15.87 3.74
CA GLY A 40 -7.20 15.96 3.34
C GLY A 40 -7.68 14.85 2.40
N GLY A 41 -6.80 13.95 1.98
CA GLY A 41 -7.13 12.74 1.24
C GLY A 41 -7.83 11.69 2.10
N SER A 42 -8.65 10.85 1.46
CA SER A 42 -9.44 9.81 2.13
C SER A 42 -8.59 8.78 2.89
N CYS A 43 -7.31 8.66 2.52
CA CYS A 43 -6.37 7.64 2.98
C CYS A 43 -5.17 8.23 3.73
N PHE A 44 -5.25 9.51 4.11
CA PHE A 44 -4.17 10.20 4.81
C PHE A 44 -3.97 9.68 6.24
N TYR A 45 -5.04 9.39 6.98
CA TYR A 45 -4.95 8.89 8.35
C TYR A 45 -4.95 7.37 8.40
N PRO A 46 -4.13 6.71 9.27
CA PRO A 46 -3.15 7.34 10.15
C PRO A 46 -1.98 7.95 9.36
N ASP A 47 -1.53 9.12 9.80
CA ASP A 47 -0.42 9.88 9.20
C ASP A 47 0.92 9.25 9.61
N THR A 48 1.16 8.06 9.06
CA THR A 48 2.41 7.32 9.25
C THR A 48 2.96 6.90 7.90
N LYS A 49 4.29 6.94 7.78
CA LYS A 49 4.97 6.51 6.55
C LYS A 49 4.67 5.06 6.19
N LEU A 50 4.47 4.19 7.18
CA LEU A 50 4.10 2.79 6.94
C LEU A 50 2.72 2.67 6.28
N ASN A 51 1.74 3.44 6.76
CA ASN A 51 0.39 3.45 6.19
C ASN A 51 0.40 4.05 4.79
N HIS A 52 1.05 5.20 4.60
CA HIS A 52 1.17 5.84 3.29
C HIS A 52 1.91 4.96 2.28
N ALA A 53 3.01 4.33 2.69
CA ALA A 53 3.76 3.41 1.84
C ALA A 53 2.92 2.19 1.47
N SER A 54 2.20 1.58 2.41
CA SER A 54 1.35 0.41 2.12
C SER A 54 0.30 0.74 1.07
N VAL A 55 -0.38 1.89 1.20
CA VAL A 55 -1.38 2.35 0.21
C VAL A 55 -0.72 2.61 -1.14
N ALA A 56 0.39 3.35 -1.17
CA ALA A 56 1.11 3.68 -2.40
C ALA A 56 1.58 2.42 -3.13
N MET A 57 2.21 1.50 -2.39
CA MET A 57 2.72 0.23 -2.91
C MET A 57 1.59 -0.65 -3.44
N ASN A 58 0.45 -0.71 -2.74
CA ASN A 58 -0.72 -1.43 -3.22
C ASN A 58 -1.31 -0.82 -4.51
N LEU A 59 -1.39 0.51 -4.61
CA LEU A 59 -1.84 1.19 -5.83
C LEU A 59 -0.93 0.84 -7.02
N PHE A 60 0.37 0.88 -6.81
CA PHE A 60 1.35 0.52 -7.84
C PHE A 60 1.26 -0.96 -8.23
N TYR A 61 1.13 -1.84 -7.24
CA TYR A 61 0.95 -3.27 -7.45
C TYR A 61 -0.26 -3.55 -8.34
N ARG A 62 -1.41 -2.96 -8.04
CA ARG A 62 -2.60 -3.10 -8.88
C ARG A 62 -2.44 -2.48 -10.26
N ASN A 63 -1.84 -1.30 -10.34
CA ASN A 63 -1.57 -0.64 -11.62
C ASN A 63 -0.60 -1.44 -12.51
N SER A 64 0.32 -2.20 -11.92
CA SER A 64 1.26 -3.09 -12.63
C SER A 64 0.66 -4.46 -13.00
N GLY A 65 -0.62 -4.70 -12.67
CA GLY A 65 -1.28 -5.99 -12.89
C GLY A 65 -0.85 -7.07 -11.91
N ASN A 66 -0.61 -6.69 -10.65
CA ASN A 66 -0.26 -7.58 -9.53
C ASN A 66 1.11 -8.27 -9.68
N LYS A 67 2.09 -7.58 -10.27
CA LYS A 67 3.42 -8.15 -10.56
C LYS A 67 4.55 -7.62 -9.70
N ASP A 68 4.47 -6.36 -9.26
CA ASP A 68 5.60 -5.70 -8.61
C ASP A 68 5.24 -5.21 -7.20
N CYS A 69 5.66 -5.99 -6.21
CA CYS A 69 5.57 -5.66 -4.78
C CYS A 69 6.96 -5.70 -4.10
N GLY A 70 8.05 -5.73 -4.89
CA GLY A 70 9.38 -5.90 -4.33
C GLY A 70 9.82 -4.69 -3.51
N PHE A 71 9.62 -3.48 -4.03
CA PHE A 71 10.00 -2.19 -3.39
C PHE A 71 11.34 -2.25 -2.63
N ASN A 72 12.36 -2.88 -3.23
CA ASN A 72 13.67 -3.09 -2.60
C ASN A 72 13.64 -3.87 -1.27
N GLY A 73 12.78 -4.88 -1.17
CA GLY A 73 12.62 -5.75 0.00
C GLY A 73 11.76 -5.17 1.12
N SER A 74 11.08 -4.04 0.90
CA SER A 74 10.17 -3.45 1.88
C SER A 74 8.69 -3.72 1.64
N GLY A 75 8.37 -4.46 0.58
CA GLY A 75 7.01 -4.86 0.24
C GLY A 75 6.80 -6.35 0.38
N ASP A 76 5.63 -6.73 0.87
CA ASP A 76 5.23 -8.12 0.98
C ASP A 76 3.85 -8.34 0.35
N ILE A 77 3.70 -9.48 -0.33
CA ILE A 77 2.44 -9.86 -0.96
C ILE A 77 1.67 -10.70 0.04
N VAL A 78 0.49 -10.21 0.41
CA VAL A 78 -0.40 -10.92 1.32
C VAL A 78 -1.68 -11.32 0.60
N ASP A 79 -2.08 -12.58 0.75
CA ASP A 79 -3.32 -13.12 0.18
C ASP A 79 -4.52 -12.97 1.14
N LYS A 80 -4.26 -12.43 2.33
CA LYS A 80 -5.25 -12.19 3.38
C LYS A 80 -5.49 -10.70 3.49
N ASP A 81 -6.75 -10.29 3.35
CA ASP A 81 -7.17 -8.90 3.46
C ASP A 81 -6.70 -8.31 4.80
N PRO A 82 -5.70 -7.41 4.79
CA PRO A 82 -5.13 -6.90 6.04
C PRO A 82 -6.03 -5.85 6.68
N SER A 83 -7.13 -5.45 6.00
CA SER A 83 -8.17 -4.59 6.59
C SER A 83 -8.90 -5.28 7.75
N TYR A 84 -8.87 -6.62 7.82
CA TYR A 84 -9.54 -7.41 8.85
C TYR A 84 -8.66 -7.76 10.06
N THR A 85 -7.34 -7.59 9.98
CA THR A 85 -6.43 -7.87 11.11
C THR A 85 -6.21 -6.61 11.95
N GLY A 86 -7.27 -6.19 12.65
CA GLY A 86 -7.25 -5.67 14.03
C GLY A 86 -6.41 -4.45 14.45
N GLN A 87 -5.52 -3.86 13.65
CA GLN A 87 -4.66 -2.77 14.11
C GLN A 87 -4.66 -1.50 13.25
N TYR A 88 -5.12 -1.57 12.00
CA TYR A 88 -5.25 -0.38 11.16
C TYR A 88 -6.65 -0.35 10.55
N ARG A 89 -7.54 0.39 11.21
CA ARG A 89 -8.93 0.61 10.77
C ARG A 89 -9.00 1.59 9.59
N THR A 90 -8.04 1.50 8.68
CA THR A 90 -7.95 2.34 7.51
C THR A 90 -8.65 1.62 6.36
N LYS A 91 -9.86 2.06 6.03
CA LYS A 91 -10.61 1.62 4.83
C LYS A 91 -9.85 1.75 3.51
N CYS A 92 -8.66 2.34 3.57
CA CYS A 92 -7.88 2.86 2.48
C CYS A 92 -6.60 2.08 2.22
N THR A 93 -6.16 1.23 3.15
CA THR A 93 -4.88 0.55 2.99
C THR A 93 -4.88 -0.35 1.74
N TYR A 94 -6.07 -0.79 1.29
CA TYR A 94 -6.21 -1.87 0.31
C TYR A 94 -7.40 -1.75 -0.67
N ALA A 95 -7.99 -0.55 -0.81
CA ALA A 95 -9.11 -0.29 -1.72
C ALA A 95 -8.71 -0.40 -3.20
#